data_AF-A0A7K5B665-F1
#
_entry.id   AF-A0A7K5B665-F1
#
_cell.length_a   1.000
_cell.length_b   1.000
_cell.length_c   1.000
_cell.angle_alpha   90.00
_cell.angle_beta   90.00
_cell.angle_gamma   90.00
#
_symmetry.space_group_name_H-M   'P 1'
#
loop_
_entity.id
_entity.type
_entity.pdbx_description
1 polymer ?
#
loop_
_entity_poly.entity_id
_entity_poly.type
_entity_poly.pdbx_seq_one_letter_code
_entity_poly.pdbx_strand_id
1 'polypeptide(L)'
;PLAPVIEFDYLICGDCGKEFMDSYLMQHFDWATCDNCRDVEDKHKLITRTEAKEEYLLKDCDLDKREPVLRFIVKKNPHNSRWGEMKLYLKVQVIKRSLEVWGSEEALQEAKELRRDSREKMKQKKFDKKVKELRRAVRSSLWKKETSIHEHEYGPEENIDEDTYKKTCTVCGHELTYEKM
;
A
#
# COMPACT_ATOMS: atom_id res chain seq x y z
N PRO A 1 10.67 -46.78 -45.81
CA PRO A 1 10.45 -45.36 -45.46
C PRO A 1 11.65 -44.79 -44.69
N LEU A 2 12.33 -43.78 -45.26
CA LEU A 2 13.35 -43.01 -44.55
C LEU A 2 12.68 -42.29 -43.38
N ALA A 3 13.24 -42.41 -42.18
CA ALA A 3 12.74 -41.72 -41.01
C ALA A 3 12.80 -40.20 -41.25
N PRO A 4 11.83 -39.41 -40.76
CA PRO A 4 11.90 -37.95 -40.86
C PRO A 4 13.17 -37.45 -40.17
N VAL A 5 13.99 -36.68 -40.87
CA VAL A 5 15.08 -35.93 -40.26
C VAL A 5 14.43 -34.83 -39.43
N ILE A 6 14.50 -34.95 -38.11
CA ILE A 6 14.11 -33.87 -37.22
C ILE A 6 15.26 -32.87 -37.28
N GLU A 7 15.07 -31.74 -37.96
CA GLU A 7 15.94 -30.57 -37.81
C GLU A 7 15.82 -30.12 -36.35
N PHE A 8 16.81 -30.46 -35.54
CA PHE A 8 16.93 -29.93 -34.19
C PHE A 8 17.66 -28.59 -34.28
N ASP A 9 16.96 -27.51 -33.91
CA ASP A 9 17.58 -26.20 -33.76
C ASP A 9 18.52 -26.22 -32.55
N TYR A 10 19.80 -26.50 -32.80
CA TYR A 10 20.83 -26.41 -31.76
C TYR A 10 21.01 -24.93 -31.36
N LEU A 11 20.90 -24.67 -30.06
CA LEU A 11 21.06 -23.35 -29.46
C LEU A 11 22.47 -23.21 -28.90
N ILE A 12 23.05 -22.01 -28.99
CA ILE A 12 24.35 -21.72 -28.40
C ILE A 12 24.17 -21.14 -26.99
N CYS A 13 24.80 -21.76 -26.00
CA CYS A 13 24.77 -21.27 -24.62
C CYS A 13 25.51 -19.92 -24.51
N GLY A 14 24.83 -18.87 -24.04
CA GLY A 14 25.41 -17.55 -23.84
C GLY A 14 26.52 -17.49 -22.79
N ASP A 15 26.68 -18.53 -21.97
CA ASP A 15 27.65 -18.56 -20.87
C ASP A 15 28.91 -19.35 -21.22
N CYS A 16 28.79 -20.51 -21.86
CA CYS A 16 29.94 -21.35 -22.22
C CYS A 16 30.17 -21.52 -23.73
N GLY A 17 29.30 -20.98 -24.57
CA GLY A 17 29.40 -21.07 -26.04
C GLY A 17 29.14 -22.46 -26.62
N LYS A 18 28.81 -23.45 -25.79
CA LYS A 18 28.51 -24.81 -26.26
C LYS A 18 27.09 -24.91 -26.80
N GLU A 19 26.92 -25.74 -27.81
CA GLU A 19 25.62 -26.11 -28.34
C GLU A 19 24.84 -26.94 -27.30
N PHE A 20 23.55 -26.67 -27.19
CA PHE A 20 22.59 -27.44 -26.41
C PHE A 20 21.25 -27.46 -27.17
N MET A 21 20.52 -28.55 -27.06
CA MET A 21 19.19 -28.64 -27.69
C MET A 21 18.11 -28.03 -26.80
N ASP A 22 18.20 -28.28 -25.50
CA ASP A 22 17.18 -27.89 -24.56
C ASP A 22 17.80 -27.60 -23.19
N SER A 23 17.17 -26.72 -22.42
CA SER A 23 17.56 -26.41 -21.05
C SER A 23 16.37 -25.88 -20.27
N TYR A 24 16.43 -26.00 -18.94
CA TYR A 24 15.39 -25.47 -18.07
C TYR A 24 15.10 -23.98 -18.31
N LEU A 25 16.16 -23.20 -18.50
CA LEU A 25 16.06 -21.76 -18.70
C LEU A 25 15.51 -21.40 -20.08
N MET A 26 15.84 -22.18 -21.11
CA MET A 26 15.26 -21.99 -22.43
C MET A 26 13.77 -22.33 -22.43
N GLN A 27 13.38 -23.50 -21.91
CA GLN A 27 11.97 -23.93 -21.86
C GLN A 27 11.07 -22.94 -21.13
N HIS A 28 11.49 -22.48 -19.96
CA HIS A 28 10.63 -21.69 -19.08
C HIS A 28 10.74 -20.19 -19.31
N PHE A 29 11.88 -19.69 -19.80
CA PHE A 29 12.16 -18.27 -19.85
C PHE A 29 12.66 -17.76 -21.20
N ASP A 30 12.80 -18.61 -22.22
CA ASP A 30 13.50 -18.29 -23.48
C ASP A 30 14.91 -17.73 -23.24
N TRP A 31 15.60 -18.24 -22.22
CA TRP A 31 16.93 -17.78 -21.85
C TRP A 31 17.98 -18.80 -22.26
N ALA A 32 18.85 -18.40 -23.21
CA ALA A 32 19.82 -19.26 -23.89
C ALA A 32 21.03 -19.66 -23.01
N THR A 33 20.78 -20.44 -21.97
CA THR A 33 21.81 -20.98 -21.06
C THR A 33 21.58 -22.46 -20.86
N CYS A 34 22.59 -23.29 -21.11
CA CYS A 34 22.52 -24.74 -20.88
C CYS A 34 22.45 -25.06 -19.38
N ASP A 35 21.91 -26.24 -19.02
CA ASP A 35 21.71 -26.61 -17.61
C ASP A 35 23.02 -26.71 -16.81
N ASN A 36 24.16 -26.99 -17.46
CA ASN A 36 25.47 -27.00 -16.80
C ASN A 36 25.92 -25.59 -16.35
N CYS A 37 25.48 -24.54 -17.03
CA CYS A 37 25.80 -23.15 -16.68
C CYS A 37 24.70 -22.50 -15.82
N ARG A 38 23.63 -23.24 -15.51
CA ARG A 38 22.53 -22.73 -14.73
C ARG A 38 22.93 -22.59 -13.25
N ASP A 39 23.29 -21.38 -12.90
CA ASP A 39 23.46 -20.96 -11.50
C ASP A 39 22.12 -20.53 -10.87
N VAL A 40 21.56 -21.36 -10.00
CA VAL A 40 20.25 -21.13 -9.34
C VAL A 40 20.33 -20.16 -8.16
N GLU A 41 21.52 -19.96 -7.59
CA GLU A 41 21.69 -19.19 -6.35
C GLU A 41 21.90 -17.71 -6.62
N ASP A 42 22.62 -17.36 -7.68
CA ASP A 42 22.91 -15.97 -8.02
C ASP A 42 22.34 -15.56 -9.38
N LYS A 43 23.04 -15.88 -10.49
CA LYS A 43 22.72 -15.32 -11.81
C LYS A 43 21.32 -15.69 -12.29
N HIS A 44 20.94 -16.96 -12.19
CA HIS A 44 19.64 -17.46 -12.66
C HIS A 44 18.64 -17.68 -11.53
N LYS A 45 18.81 -16.93 -10.43
CA LYS A 45 17.86 -16.90 -9.33
C LYS A 45 16.47 -16.48 -9.83
N LEU A 46 15.44 -17.13 -9.29
CA LEU A 46 14.05 -16.73 -9.51
C LEU A 46 13.59 -15.79 -8.41
N ILE A 47 12.84 -14.76 -8.79
CA ILE A 47 12.24 -13.79 -7.87
C ILE A 47 10.74 -13.70 -8.08
N THR A 48 10.00 -13.40 -7.02
CA THR A 48 8.54 -13.27 -7.08
C THR A 48 8.13 -12.02 -7.85
N ARG A 49 6.90 -12.00 -8.37
CA ARG A 49 6.30 -10.79 -8.96
C ARG A 49 6.35 -9.59 -8.02
N THR A 50 6.13 -9.80 -6.72
CA THR A 50 6.17 -8.73 -5.72
C THR A 50 7.58 -8.18 -5.56
N GLU A 51 8.58 -9.05 -5.40
CA GLU A 51 9.99 -8.65 -5.34
C GLU A 51 10.42 -7.91 -6.61
N ALA A 52 10.02 -8.37 -7.79
CA ALA A 52 10.31 -7.68 -9.06
C ALA A 52 9.76 -6.24 -9.07
N LYS A 53 8.53 -6.03 -8.59
CA LYS A 53 7.89 -4.70 -8.56
C LYS A 53 8.46 -3.80 -7.47
N GLU A 54 8.82 -4.35 -6.32
CA GLU A 54 9.34 -3.59 -5.19
C GLU A 54 10.82 -3.23 -5.37
N GLU A 55 11.65 -4.19 -5.76
CA GLU A 55 13.09 -4.02 -5.91
C GLU A 55 13.50 -3.38 -7.24
N TYR A 56 12.72 -3.52 -8.30
CA TYR A 56 13.05 -2.93 -9.60
C TYR A 56 12.05 -1.84 -10.03
N LEU A 57 11.16 -1.45 -9.10
CA LEU A 57 10.13 -0.42 -9.28
C LEU A 57 9.26 -0.61 -10.53
N LEU A 58 9.15 -1.85 -11.01
CA LEU A 58 8.38 -2.22 -12.20
C LEU A 58 6.88 -2.19 -11.92
N LYS A 59 6.10 -1.88 -12.95
CA LYS A 59 4.64 -1.94 -12.94
C LYS A 59 4.17 -3.22 -13.63
N ASP A 60 2.89 -3.54 -13.46
CA ASP A 60 2.31 -4.73 -14.10
C ASP A 60 2.37 -4.67 -15.63
N CYS A 61 2.24 -3.50 -16.23
CA CYS A 61 2.44 -3.32 -17.68
C CYS A 61 3.88 -3.61 -18.13
N ASP A 62 4.86 -3.36 -17.27
CA ASP A 62 6.27 -3.59 -17.60
C ASP A 62 6.61 -5.08 -17.58
N LEU A 63 5.82 -5.92 -16.89
CA LEU A 63 5.99 -7.37 -16.87
C LEU A 63 5.10 -8.05 -17.92
N ASP A 64 3.82 -7.66 -17.98
CA ASP A 64 2.78 -8.39 -18.72
C ASP A 64 2.57 -7.90 -20.16
N LYS A 65 3.01 -6.66 -20.49
CA LYS A 65 2.67 -6.02 -21.78
C LYS A 65 3.87 -5.59 -22.62
N ARG A 66 4.97 -5.17 -22.00
CA ARG A 66 6.17 -4.76 -22.74
C ARG A 66 6.78 -5.96 -23.46
N GLU A 67 7.08 -5.78 -24.74
CA GLU A 67 7.69 -6.80 -25.59
C GLU A 67 9.22 -6.86 -25.38
N PRO A 68 9.83 -8.05 -25.33
CA PRO A 68 9.17 -9.36 -25.23
C PRO A 68 8.51 -9.55 -23.85
N VAL A 69 7.32 -10.15 -23.81
CA VAL A 69 6.63 -10.40 -22.52
C VAL A 69 7.46 -11.35 -21.67
N LEU A 70 7.69 -11.01 -20.40
CA LEU A 70 8.50 -11.85 -19.52
C LEU A 70 7.72 -13.12 -19.15
N ARG A 71 8.30 -14.28 -19.46
CA ARG A 71 7.76 -15.57 -19.02
C ARG A 71 7.98 -15.76 -17.51
N PHE A 72 7.12 -16.56 -16.90
CA PHE A 72 7.17 -16.87 -15.48
C PHE A 72 6.77 -18.31 -15.20
N ILE A 73 7.22 -18.82 -14.06
CA ILE A 73 6.78 -20.11 -13.52
C ILE A 73 5.75 -19.85 -12.42
N VAL A 74 4.68 -20.65 -12.44
CA VAL A 74 3.64 -20.61 -11.41
C VAL A 74 3.94 -21.64 -10.33
N LYS A 75 3.89 -21.25 -9.06
CA LYS A 75 4.03 -22.16 -7.90
C LYS A 75 2.95 -21.88 -6.86
N LYS A 76 2.59 -22.90 -6.06
CA LYS A 76 1.72 -22.71 -4.90
C LYS A 76 2.37 -21.75 -3.90
N ASN A 77 1.56 -20.92 -3.25
CA ASN A 77 2.06 -19.99 -2.25
C ASN A 77 2.53 -20.77 -0.99
N PRO A 78 3.80 -20.60 -0.55
CA PRO A 78 4.40 -21.37 0.53
C PRO A 78 3.80 -21.02 1.89
N HIS A 79 3.26 -19.81 2.06
CA HIS A 79 2.62 -19.41 3.30
C HIS A 79 1.23 -20.05 3.44
N ASN A 80 0.49 -20.17 2.35
CA ASN A 80 -0.82 -20.82 2.35
C ASN A 80 -1.20 -21.28 0.94
N SER A 81 -1.37 -22.59 0.76
CA SER A 81 -1.73 -23.19 -0.52
C SER A 81 -3.12 -22.80 -1.05
N ARG A 82 -4.00 -22.25 -0.20
CA ARG A 82 -5.31 -21.72 -0.60
C ARG A 82 -5.23 -20.29 -1.13
N TRP A 83 -4.12 -19.58 -0.92
CA TRP A 83 -3.92 -18.26 -1.51
C TRP A 83 -3.61 -18.37 -2.99
N GLY A 84 -3.72 -17.24 -3.70
CA GLY A 84 -3.36 -17.16 -5.12
C GLY A 84 -1.93 -17.66 -5.37
N GLU A 85 -1.75 -18.31 -6.51
CA GLU A 85 -0.46 -18.85 -6.93
C GLU A 85 0.58 -17.74 -7.10
N MET A 86 1.83 -18.05 -6.74
CA MET A 86 2.94 -17.13 -6.97
C MET A 86 3.41 -17.23 -8.42
N LYS A 87 3.83 -16.09 -8.96
CA LYS A 87 4.58 -16.02 -10.23
C LYS A 87 6.04 -15.75 -9.93
N LEU A 88 6.91 -16.57 -10.51
CA LEU A 88 8.36 -16.51 -10.39
C LEU A 88 8.99 -16.11 -11.73
N TYR A 89 9.72 -15.02 -11.73
CA TYR A 89 10.44 -14.48 -12.89
C TYR A 89 11.94 -14.72 -12.75
N LEU A 90 12.65 -14.82 -13.88
CA LEU A 90 14.10 -14.91 -13.90
C LEU A 90 14.71 -13.54 -13.56
N LYS A 91 15.52 -13.46 -12.49
CA LYS A 91 16.08 -12.20 -11.96
C LYS A 91 16.81 -11.39 -13.03
N VAL A 92 17.64 -12.03 -13.86
CA VAL A 92 18.39 -11.36 -14.94
C VAL A 92 17.47 -10.72 -15.98
N GLN A 93 16.36 -11.35 -16.34
CA GLN A 93 15.38 -10.74 -17.26
C GLN A 93 14.70 -9.53 -16.62
N VAL A 94 14.39 -9.60 -15.32
CA VAL A 94 13.81 -8.48 -14.57
C VAL A 94 14.80 -7.31 -14.49
N ILE A 95 16.08 -7.56 -14.23
CA ILE A 95 17.14 -6.53 -14.24
C ILE A 95 17.19 -5.86 -15.62
N LYS A 96 17.25 -6.66 -16.70
CA LYS A 96 17.26 -6.14 -18.07
C LYS A 96 16.02 -5.28 -18.36
N ARG A 97 14.83 -5.75 -17.98
CA ARG A 97 13.57 -5.00 -18.10
C ARG A 97 13.58 -3.70 -17.29
N SER A 98 14.18 -3.72 -16.10
CA SER A 98 14.35 -2.54 -15.27
C SER A 98 15.23 -1.50 -15.95
N LEU A 99 16.35 -1.91 -16.55
CA LEU A 99 17.22 -1.03 -17.31
C LEU A 99 16.51 -0.45 -18.55
N GLU A 100 15.67 -1.24 -19.23
CA GLU A 100 14.83 -0.74 -20.34
C GLU A 100 13.79 0.31 -19.87
N VAL A 101 13.31 0.20 -18.63
CA VAL A 101 12.28 1.10 -18.07
C VAL A 101 12.91 2.39 -17.52
N TRP A 102 14.03 2.27 -16.82
CA TRP A 102 14.66 3.36 -16.08
C TRP A 102 15.87 3.96 -16.79
N GLY A 103 16.38 3.33 -17.84
CA GLY A 103 17.55 3.76 -18.61
C GLY A 103 18.89 3.40 -17.96
N SER A 104 19.02 3.59 -16.65
CA SER A 104 20.23 3.26 -15.90
C SER A 104 19.93 2.73 -14.50
N GLU A 105 20.91 2.06 -13.89
CA GLU A 105 20.84 1.63 -12.50
C GLU A 105 20.82 2.83 -11.53
N GLU A 106 21.54 3.90 -11.87
CA GLU A 106 21.54 5.15 -11.11
C GLU A 106 20.14 5.78 -11.04
N ALA A 107 19.42 5.86 -12.17
CA ALA A 107 18.06 6.39 -12.21
C ALA A 107 17.07 5.55 -11.39
N LEU A 108 17.22 4.22 -11.40
CA LEU A 108 16.44 3.33 -10.55
C LEU A 108 16.71 3.61 -9.06
N GLN A 109 17.99 3.80 -8.70
CA GLN A 109 18.40 4.03 -7.32
C GLN A 109 17.90 5.40 -6.81
N GLU A 110 18.02 6.47 -7.60
CA GLU A 110 17.44 7.78 -7.29
C GLU A 110 15.92 7.68 -7.07
N ALA A 111 15.21 6.94 -7.94
CA ALA A 111 13.78 6.71 -7.80
C ALA A 111 13.42 5.93 -6.52
N LYS A 112 14.26 4.98 -6.08
CA LYS A 112 14.09 4.28 -4.80
C LYS A 112 14.24 5.23 -3.62
N GLU A 113 15.26 6.07 -3.63
CA GLU A 113 15.52 7.05 -2.57
C GLU A 113 14.38 8.06 -2.45
N LEU A 114 13.91 8.61 -3.57
CA LEU A 114 12.76 9.51 -3.60
C LEU A 114 11.49 8.85 -3.03
N ARG A 115 11.25 7.57 -3.32
CA ARG A 115 10.13 6.81 -2.75
C ARG A 115 10.28 6.59 -1.25
N ARG A 116 11.49 6.30 -0.76
CA ARG A 116 11.80 6.15 0.67
C ARG A 116 11.52 7.45 1.42
N ASP A 117 12.10 8.55 0.95
CA ASP A 117 11.97 9.86 1.58
C ASP A 117 10.51 10.34 1.59
N SER A 118 9.79 10.11 0.48
CA SER A 118 8.36 10.42 0.40
C SER A 118 7.54 9.61 1.41
N ARG A 119 7.87 8.33 1.61
CA ARG A 119 7.22 7.45 2.59
C ARG A 119 7.48 7.92 4.02
N GLU A 120 8.70 8.35 4.32
CA GLU A 120 9.06 8.91 5.63
C GLU A 120 8.34 10.22 5.90
N LYS A 121 8.33 11.14 4.93
CA LYS A 121 7.56 12.39 5.01
C LYS A 121 6.07 12.13 5.26
N MET A 122 5.48 11.15 4.59
CA MET A 122 4.08 10.76 4.81
C MET A 122 3.84 10.16 6.19
N LYS A 123 4.75 9.31 6.69
CA LYS A 123 4.69 8.77 8.06
C LYS A 123 4.74 9.89 9.11
N GLN A 124 5.66 10.83 8.96
CA GLN A 124 5.78 11.98 9.85
C GLN A 124 4.51 12.83 9.85
N LYS A 125 4.01 13.22 8.67
CA LYS A 125 2.75 13.98 8.55
C LYS A 125 1.56 13.26 9.18
N LYS A 126 1.49 11.92 9.04
CA LYS A 126 0.43 11.11 9.66
C LYS A 126 0.54 11.11 11.18
N PHE A 127 1.75 11.04 11.72
CA PHE A 127 2.00 11.13 13.15
C PHE A 127 1.63 12.51 13.70
N ASP A 128 2.09 13.59 13.07
CA ASP A 128 1.80 14.96 13.49
C ASP A 128 0.30 15.26 13.46
N LYS A 129 -0.41 14.75 12.45
CA LYS A 129 -1.87 14.84 12.36
C LYS A 129 -2.54 14.17 13.57
N LYS A 130 -2.12 12.95 13.92
CA LYS A 130 -2.66 12.23 15.09
C LYS A 130 -2.38 12.97 16.40
N VAL A 131 -1.19 13.53 16.57
CA VAL A 131 -0.85 14.33 17.76
C VAL A 131 -1.73 15.59 17.84
N LYS A 132 -1.96 16.27 16.71
CA LYS A 132 -2.82 17.45 16.65
C LYS A 132 -4.28 17.11 17.00
N GLU A 133 -4.78 15.99 16.49
CA GLU A 133 -6.13 15.48 16.80
C GLU A 133 -6.26 15.12 18.29
N LEU A 134 -5.28 14.43 18.86
CA LEU A 134 -5.24 14.11 20.29
C LEU A 134 -5.25 15.37 21.16
N ARG A 135 -4.40 16.36 20.83
CA ARG A 135 -4.38 17.65 21.54
C ARG A 135 -5.71 18.39 21.45
N ARG A 136 -6.39 18.34 20.30
CA ARG A 136 -7.72 18.94 20.12
C ARG A 136 -8.75 18.25 21.02
N ALA A 137 -8.76 16.91 21.05
CA ALA A 137 -9.68 16.14 21.87
C ALA A 137 -9.53 16.46 23.37
N VAL A 138 -8.29 16.50 23.88
CA VAL A 138 -8.00 16.85 25.28
C VAL A 138 -8.40 18.29 25.60
N ARG A 139 -8.14 19.24 24.68
CA ARG A 139 -8.57 20.64 24.88
C ARG A 139 -10.09 20.76 24.94
N SER A 140 -10.82 20.08 24.06
CA SER A 140 -12.28 20.10 24.06
C SER A 140 -12.89 19.46 25.30
N SER A 141 -12.27 18.42 25.87
CA SER A 141 -12.75 17.82 27.11
C SER A 141 -12.54 18.73 28.32
N LEU A 142 -11.42 19.47 28.38
CA LEU A 142 -11.15 20.44 29.44
C LEU A 142 -12.02 21.71 29.34
N TRP A 143 -12.46 22.08 28.13
CA TRP A 143 -13.25 23.30 27.88
C TRP A 143 -14.76 23.08 27.85
N LYS A 144 -15.25 21.91 28.26
CA LYS A 144 -16.67 21.76 28.58
C LYS A 144 -16.95 22.59 29.83
N LYS A 145 -17.27 23.87 29.61
CA LYS A 145 -17.99 24.67 30.59
C LYS A 145 -19.25 23.88 30.89
N GLU A 146 -19.43 23.42 32.12
CA GLU A 146 -20.74 22.97 32.59
C GLU A 146 -21.68 24.17 32.42
N THR A 147 -22.32 24.26 31.27
CA THR A 147 -23.55 25.00 31.10
C THR A 147 -24.61 24.18 31.84
N SER A 148 -24.54 24.14 33.17
CA SER A 148 -25.74 23.89 33.94
C SER A 148 -26.65 25.07 33.60
N ILE A 149 -27.60 24.83 32.69
CA ILE A 149 -28.71 25.74 32.52
C ILE A 149 -29.42 25.67 33.87
N HIS A 150 -29.35 26.76 34.63
CA HIS A 150 -30.05 26.82 35.89
C HIS A 150 -31.55 26.71 35.59
N GLU A 151 -32.15 25.59 35.98
CA GLU A 151 -33.60 25.40 35.92
C GLU A 151 -34.23 26.17 37.08
N HIS A 152 -35.09 27.14 36.76
CA HIS A 152 -35.66 28.05 37.75
C HIS A 152 -36.75 27.35 38.59
N GLU A 153 -36.49 27.18 39.88
CA GLU A 153 -37.51 26.78 40.85
C GLU A 153 -38.18 28.02 41.43
N TYR A 154 -39.35 28.36 40.89
CA TYR A 154 -40.12 29.52 41.32
C TYR A 154 -40.84 29.25 42.64
N GLY A 155 -40.66 30.17 43.60
CA GLY A 155 -41.36 30.17 44.89
C GLY A 155 -42.83 30.57 44.80
N PRO A 156 -43.49 30.80 45.95
CA PRO A 156 -44.88 31.23 46.01
C PRO A 156 -45.10 32.53 45.20
N GLU A 157 -46.27 32.64 44.59
CA GLU A 157 -46.65 33.80 43.79
C GLU A 157 -47.10 34.97 44.68
N GLU A 158 -46.63 36.17 44.34
CA GLU A 158 -47.03 37.43 44.96
C GLU A 158 -47.90 38.20 43.99
N ASN A 159 -49.07 38.64 44.44
CA ASN A 159 -49.94 39.52 43.67
C ASN A 159 -49.43 40.96 43.81
N ILE A 160 -49.12 41.58 42.68
CA ILE A 160 -48.64 42.97 42.64
C ILE A 160 -49.80 43.93 42.30
N ASP A 161 -50.73 43.48 41.44
CA ASP A 161 -51.86 44.28 40.96
C ASP A 161 -53.06 43.38 40.63
N GLU A 162 -54.23 43.97 40.34
CA GLU A 162 -55.52 43.26 40.21
C GLU A 162 -55.44 41.98 39.36
N ASP A 163 -54.70 41.99 38.24
CA ASP A 163 -54.49 40.81 37.38
C ASP A 163 -53.01 40.39 37.20
N THR A 164 -52.05 41.05 37.87
CA THR A 164 -50.61 40.80 37.68
C THR A 164 -49.96 40.09 38.86
N TYR A 165 -49.31 38.95 38.57
CA TYR A 165 -48.63 38.10 39.53
C TYR A 165 -47.12 38.02 39.25
N LYS A 166 -46.33 37.90 40.31
CA LYS A 166 -44.88 37.73 40.25
C LYS A 166 -44.45 36.47 40.98
N LYS A 167 -43.50 35.75 40.41
CA LYS A 167 -42.80 34.64 41.04
C LYS A 167 -41.30 34.88 41.01
N THR A 168 -40.61 34.60 42.11
CA THR A 168 -39.15 34.73 42.20
C THR A 168 -38.53 33.35 42.35
N CYS A 169 -37.50 33.04 41.56
CA CYS A 169 -36.74 31.80 41.69
C CYS A 169 -36.03 31.79 43.04
N THR A 170 -36.25 30.74 43.84
CA THR A 170 -35.71 30.60 45.20
C THR A 170 -34.19 30.40 45.21
N VAL A 171 -33.63 29.96 44.09
CA VAL A 171 -32.22 29.59 43.97
C VAL A 171 -31.36 30.71 43.38
N CYS A 172 -31.90 31.50 42.45
CA CYS A 172 -31.12 32.54 41.74
C CYS A 172 -31.71 33.95 41.79
N GLY A 173 -32.90 34.12 42.37
CA GLY A 173 -33.57 35.43 42.47
C GLY A 173 -34.15 35.95 41.16
N HIS A 174 -34.19 35.14 40.09
CA HIS A 174 -34.84 35.55 38.84
C HIS A 174 -36.33 35.76 39.04
N GLU A 175 -36.85 36.89 38.56
CA GLU A 175 -38.24 37.28 38.71
C GLU A 175 -39.03 37.04 37.41
N LEU A 176 -40.19 36.41 37.51
CA LEU A 176 -41.11 36.14 36.42
C LEU A 176 -42.45 36.82 36.73
N THR A 177 -42.84 37.80 35.92
CA THR A 177 -44.14 38.49 36.02
C THR A 177 -45.07 38.01 34.93
N TYR A 178 -46.32 37.68 35.27
CA TYR A 178 -47.34 37.23 34.33
C TYR A 178 -48.74 37.66 34.79
N GLU A 179 -49.68 37.75 33.85
CA GLU A 179 -51.08 38.04 34.11
C GLU A 179 -51.89 36.75 34.24
N LYS A 180 -52.89 36.71 35.14
CA LYS A 180 -53.86 35.61 35.22
C LYS A 180 -55.22 36.10 34.72
N MET A 181 -55.75 35.43 33.68
CA MET A 181 -57.14 35.60 33.21
C MET A 181 -58.11 34.76 34.03
#